data_AF-A0A7C7VTE7-F1
#
_entry.id   AF-A0A7C7VTE7-F1
#
_cell.length_a   1.000
_cell.length_b   1.000
_cell.length_c   1.000
_cell.angle_alpha   90.00
_cell.angle_beta   90.00
_cell.angle_gamma   90.00
#
_symmetry.space_group_name_H-M   'P 1'
#
loop_
_entity.id
_entity.type
_entity.pdbx_description
1 polymer ?
#
loop_
_entity_poly.entity_id
_entity_poly.type
_entity_poly.pdbx_seq_one_letter_code
_entity_poly.pdbx_strand_id
1 'polypeptide(L)'
;MVIRLSDNDNLRSMANLLRSGATLTSLSCPVCASPLFKMKSGELWCAHCQKRVVVVRENGEITEALAAPLLNALESTLITKIGELNEKIRDEKEI
;
A
#
# COMPACT_ATOMS: atom_id res chain seq x y z
N MET A 1 20.98 -5.20 -15.05
CA MET A 1 22.17 -4.57 -14.44
C MET A 1 21.76 -4.02 -13.08
N VAL A 2 22.13 -4.70 -11.98
CA VAL A 2 21.93 -4.14 -10.63
C VAL A 2 23.18 -3.36 -10.27
N ILE A 3 23.07 -2.04 -10.26
CA ILE A 3 24.18 -1.16 -9.89
C ILE A 3 24.36 -1.29 -8.37
N ARG A 4 25.43 -1.95 -7.93
CA ARG A 4 25.90 -1.86 -6.53
C ARG A 4 26.55 -0.49 -6.36
N LEU A 5 25.85 0.45 -5.74
CA LEU A 5 26.49 1.67 -5.24
C LEU A 5 27.49 1.29 -4.13
N SER A 6 28.64 1.94 -4.12
CA SER A 6 29.61 1.75 -3.04
C SER A 6 28.98 2.19 -1.70
N ASP A 7 29.38 1.59 -0.59
CA ASP A 7 28.82 1.92 0.73
C ASP A 7 28.92 3.42 1.06
N ASN A 8 29.94 4.10 0.52
CA ASN A 8 30.14 5.54 0.66
C ASN A 8 29.07 6.37 -0.07
N ASP A 9 28.66 5.94 -1.26
CA ASP A 9 27.62 6.63 -2.05
C ASP A 9 26.25 6.49 -1.39
N ASN A 10 25.97 5.31 -0.81
CA ASN A 10 24.75 5.07 -0.04
C ASN A 10 24.69 5.96 1.20
N LEU A 11 25.78 6.07 1.96
CA LEU A 11 25.87 6.98 3.11
C LEU A 11 25.69 8.44 2.70
N ARG A 12 26.29 8.87 1.59
CA ARG A 12 26.14 10.23 1.06
C ARG A 12 24.70 10.51 0.64
N SER A 13 24.04 9.55 -0.01
CA SER A 13 22.62 9.64 -0.39
C SER A 13 21.72 9.80 0.84
N MET A 14 21.94 8.98 1.88
CA MET A 14 21.21 9.09 3.15
C MET A 14 21.42 10.47 3.81
N ALA A 15 22.67 10.97 3.85
CA ALA A 15 22.97 12.29 4.39
C ALA A 15 22.33 13.43 3.58
N ASN A 16 22.25 13.30 2.25
CA ASN A 16 21.54 14.25 1.39
C ASN A 16 20.05 14.31 1.72
N LEU A 17 19.41 13.17 1.96
CA LEU A 17 17.99 13.12 2.33
C LEU A 17 17.73 13.89 3.64
N LEU A 18 18.56 13.68 4.66
CA LEU A 18 18.48 14.44 5.92
C LEU A 18 18.64 15.94 5.69
N ARG A 19 19.64 16.36 4.89
CA ARG A 19 19.83 17.78 4.54
C ARG A 19 18.65 18.38 3.79
N SER A 20 17.98 17.61 2.95
CA SER A 20 16.76 18.06 2.24
C SER A 20 15.53 18.18 3.15
N GLY A 21 15.65 17.73 4.41
CA GLY A 21 14.62 17.77 5.44
C GLY A 21 13.74 16.53 5.49
N ALA A 22 14.24 15.38 5.04
CA ALA A 22 13.63 14.09 5.34
C ALA A 22 14.01 13.64 6.77
N THR A 23 13.16 12.83 7.39
CA THR A 23 13.36 12.32 8.76
C THR A 23 13.65 10.83 8.74
N LEU A 24 14.69 10.39 9.44
CA LEU A 24 14.97 8.96 9.62
C LEU A 24 13.86 8.32 10.47
N THR A 25 13.34 7.18 10.03
CA THR A 25 12.29 6.45 10.74
C THR A 25 12.85 5.21 11.46
N SER A 26 12.09 4.64 12.39
CA SER A 26 12.39 3.34 13.00
C SER A 26 12.04 2.14 12.12
N LEU A 27 11.50 2.37 10.92
CA LEU A 27 11.09 1.33 9.99
C LEU A 27 12.24 0.93 9.06
N SER A 28 12.32 -0.36 8.76
CA SER A 28 13.31 -0.92 7.84
C SER A 28 12.66 -1.27 6.50
N CYS A 29 13.41 -1.09 5.41
CA CYS A 29 12.98 -1.49 4.07
C CYS A 29 12.81 -3.01 4.01
N PRO A 30 11.66 -3.54 3.55
CA PRO A 30 11.43 -4.98 3.48
C PRO A 30 12.29 -5.71 2.44
N VAL A 31 12.92 -4.97 1.51
CA VAL A 31 13.74 -5.54 0.43
C VAL A 31 15.22 -5.60 0.79
N CYS A 32 15.75 -4.60 1.49
CA CYS A 32 17.20 -4.48 1.75
C CYS A 32 17.57 -4.21 3.21
N ALA A 33 16.60 -4.21 4.13
CA ALA A 33 16.78 -3.92 5.55
C ALA A 33 17.39 -2.54 5.89
N SER A 34 17.61 -1.66 4.91
CA SER A 34 18.07 -0.29 5.15
C SER A 34 16.97 0.55 5.81
N PRO A 35 17.31 1.52 6.68
CA PRO A 35 16.32 2.38 7.32
C PRO A 35 15.56 3.24 6.31
N LEU A 36 14.27 3.46 6.56
CA LEU A 36 13.40 4.30 5.74
C LEU A 36 13.43 5.76 6.19
N PHE A 37 13.26 6.65 5.22
CA PHE A 37 13.18 8.10 5.43
C PHE A 37 11.75 8.57 5.16
N LYS A 38 11.19 9.39 6.05
CA LYS A 38 9.94 10.11 5.83
C LYS A 38 10.25 11.42 5.13
N MET A 39 9.79 11.57 3.90
CA MET A 39 9.94 12.80 3.11
C MET A 39 9.01 13.90 3.64
N LYS A 40 9.24 15.15 3.24
CA LYS A 40 8.34 16.28 3.56
C LYS A 40 6.91 16.08 3.06
N SER A 41 6.73 15.33 1.97
CA SER A 41 5.42 14.92 1.44
C SER A 41 4.67 13.95 2.37
N GLY A 42 5.36 13.35 3.34
CA GLY A 42 4.82 12.29 4.20
C GLY A 42 5.10 10.88 3.69
N GLU A 43 5.62 10.72 2.47
CA GLU A 43 5.95 9.41 1.88
C GLU A 43 7.16 8.77 2.56
N LEU A 44 7.17 7.43 2.62
CA LEU A 44 8.35 6.67 3.05
C LEU A 44 9.23 6.34 1.83
N TRP A 45 10.53 6.55 1.96
CA TRP A 45 11.52 6.37 0.90
C TRP A 45 12.71 5.55 1.38
N CYS A 46 13.16 4.60 0.57
CA CYS A 46 14.40 3.87 0.79
C CYS A 46 15.54 4.47 -0.04
N ALA A 47 16.56 5.01 0.62
CA ALA A 47 17.73 5.60 -0.04
C ALA A 47 18.55 4.59 -0.85
N HIS A 48 18.65 3.35 -0.36
CA HIS A 48 19.41 2.27 -0.98
C HIS A 48 18.69 1.69 -2.20
N CYS A 49 17.39 1.36 -2.06
CA CYS A 49 16.59 0.83 -3.17
C CYS A 49 16.12 1.89 -4.16
N GLN A 50 16.21 3.18 -3.79
CA GLN A 50 15.68 4.33 -4.53
C GLN A 50 14.20 4.15 -4.92
N LYS A 51 13.39 3.70 -3.94
CA LYS A 51 11.98 3.38 -4.13
C LYS A 51 11.13 3.93 -2.99
N ARG A 52 9.90 4.33 -3.33
CA ARG A 52 8.83 4.64 -2.37
C ARG A 52 8.37 3.34 -1.70
N VAL A 53 8.17 3.39 -0.39
CA VAL A 53 7.65 2.29 0.42
C VAL A 53 6.30 2.70 0.98
N VAL A 54 5.36 1.74 1.02
CA VAL A 54 4.03 1.93 1.58
C VAL A 54 3.86 0.90 2.68
N VAL A 55 3.44 1.35 3.87
CA VAL A 55 3.12 0.46 4.99
C VAL A 55 1.65 0.11 4.88
N VAL A 56 1.37 -1.17 4.69
CA VAL A 56 0.01 -1.72 4.80
C VAL A 56 -0.16 -2.13 6.25
N ARG A 57 -1.06 -1.47 6.97
CA ARG A 57 -1.50 -1.93 8.29
C ARG A 57 -2.54 -3.02 8.05
N GLU A 58 -2.30 -4.22 8.59
CA GLU A 58 -3.24 -5.36 8.50
C GLU A 58 -4.61 -5.06 9.15
N ASN A 59 -4.75 -3.92 9.83
CA ASN A 59 -5.93 -3.45 10.55
C ASN A 59 -7.08 -2.93 9.66
N GLY A 60 -7.05 -3.14 8.34
CA GLY A 60 -8.22 -2.87 7.49
C GLY A 60 -8.42 -1.42 7.02
N GLU A 61 -7.39 -0.57 7.03
CA GLU A 61 -7.44 0.67 6.25
C GLU A 61 -7.28 0.32 4.77
N ILE A 62 -8.41 0.09 4.11
CA ILE A 62 -8.50 0.04 2.66
C ILE A 62 -7.97 1.38 2.15
N THR A 63 -6.77 1.40 1.58
CA THR A 63 -6.23 2.62 0.96
C THR A 63 -7.25 3.16 -0.04
N GLU A 64 -7.40 4.48 -0.20
CA GLU A 64 -8.36 5.07 -1.15
C GLU A 64 -8.29 4.45 -2.56
N ALA A 65 -7.08 4.05 -2.99
CA ALA A 65 -6.84 3.36 -4.26
C ALA A 65 -7.47 1.95 -4.35
N LEU A 66 -7.64 1.26 -3.23
CA LEU A 66 -8.27 -0.06 -3.12
C LEU A 66 -9.76 0.02 -2.77
N ALA A 67 -10.25 1.16 -2.31
CA ALA A 67 -11.64 1.33 -1.88
C ALA A 67 -12.61 1.24 -3.07
N ALA A 68 -12.34 1.97 -4.16
CA ALA A 68 -13.23 1.97 -5.32
C ALA A 68 -13.36 0.59 -6.00
N PRO A 69 -12.26 -0.16 -6.29
CA PRO A 69 -12.37 -1.50 -6.85
C PRO A 69 -13.13 -2.48 -5.94
N LEU A 70 -12.91 -2.41 -4.62
CA LEU A 70 -13.58 -3.29 -3.67
C LEU A 70 -15.08 -2.99 -3.56
N LEU A 71 -15.46 -1.71 -3.53
CA LEU A 71 -16.86 -1.30 -3.49
C LEU A 71 -17.62 -1.75 -4.74
N ASN A 72 -17.02 -1.62 -5.93
CA ASN A 72 -17.62 -2.08 -7.19
C ASN A 72 -17.85 -3.60 -7.22
N ALA A 73 -16.88 -4.37 -6.70
CA ALA A 73 -17.00 -5.83 -6.60
C ALA A 73 -18.10 -6.23 -5.61
N LEU A 74 -18.21 -5.51 -4.49
CA LEU A 74 -19.25 -5.73 -3.49
C LEU A 74 -20.64 -5.40 -4.05
N GLU A 75 -20.78 -4.27 -4.73
CA GLU A 75 -22.04 -3.86 -5.38
C GLU A 75 -22.52 -4.91 -6.39
N SER A 76 -21.64 -5.37 -7.28
CA SER A 76 -21.96 -6.41 -8.26
C SER A 76 -22.44 -7.71 -7.59
N THR A 77 -21.80 -8.08 -6.48
CA THR A 77 -22.16 -9.27 -5.69
C THR A 77 -23.53 -9.10 -5.05
N LEU A 78 -23.81 -7.94 -4.45
CA LEU A 78 -25.09 -7.64 -3.81
C LEU A 78 -26.24 -7.67 -4.83
N ILE A 79 -26.07 -7.03 -6.00
CA ILE A 79 -27.08 -7.06 -7.07
C ILE A 79 -27.39 -8.49 -7.50
N THR A 80 -26.35 -9.32 -7.70
CA THR A 80 -26.51 -10.72 -8.08
C THR A 80 -27.30 -11.50 -7.02
N LYS A 81 -26.96 -11.34 -5.73
CA LYS A 81 -27.65 -12.02 -4.64
C LYS A 81 -29.09 -11.55 -4.43
N ILE A 82 -29.36 -10.26 -4.62
CA ILE A 82 -30.73 -9.74 -4.62
C ILE A 82 -31.55 -10.42 -5.70
N GLY A 83 -31.02 -10.54 -6.93
CA GLY A 83 -31.69 -11.24 -8.03
C GLY A 83 -31.98 -12.71 -7.70
N GLU A 84 -30.96 -13.45 -7.24
CA GLU A 84 -31.12 -14.86 -6.84
C GLU A 84 -32.18 -15.05 -5.76
N LEU A 85 -32.19 -14.19 -4.74
CA LEU A 85 -33.17 -14.25 -3.65
C LEU A 85 -34.58 -13.91 -4.15
N ASN A 86 -34.71 -12.92 -5.04
CA ASN A 86 -35.98 -12.52 -5.59
C ASN A 86 -36.62 -13.64 -6.44
N GLU A 87 -35.83 -14.37 -7.23
CA GLU A 87 -36.33 -15.55 -7.96
C GLU A 87 -36.80 -16.64 -6.99
N LYS A 88 -36.03 -16.94 -5.94
CA LYS A 88 -36.43 -17.93 -4.92
C LYS A 88 -37.74 -17.55 -4.24
N ILE A 89 -37.91 -16.28 -3.85
CA ILE A 89 -39.13 -15.79 -3.23
C ILE A 89 -40.33 -15.89 -4.19
N ARG A 90 -40.11 -15.63 -5.49
CA ARG A 90 -41.17 -15.74 -6.50
C ARG A 90 -41.61 -17.19 -6.73
N ASP A 91 -40.66 -18.12 -6.68
CA ASP A 91 -40.91 -19.55 -6.88
C ASP A 91 -41.44 -20.24 -5.62
N GLU A 92 -41.35 -19.58 -4.45
CA GLU A 92 -41.90 -20.04 -3.19
C GLU A 92 -43.43 -20.15 -3.31
N LYS A 93 -43.96 -21.37 -3.17
CA LYS A 93 -45.40 -21.61 -3.08
C LYS A 93 -45.75 -21.81 -1.62
N GLU A 94 -46.84 -21.19 -1.17
CA GLU A 94 -47.43 -21.55 0.12
C GLU A 94 -47.77 -23.04 0.10
N ILE A 95 -47.25 -23.77 1.09
CA ILE A 95 -47.54 -25.19 1.34
C ILE A 95 -48.81 -25.28 2.17
#